data_AF-A0A356CUF4-F1
#
_entry.id   AF-A0A356CUF4-F1
#
_cell.length_a   1.000
_cell.length_b   1.000
_cell.length_c   1.000
_cell.angle_alpha   90.00
_cell.angle_beta   90.00
_cell.angle_gamma   90.00
#
_symmetry.space_group_name_H-M   'P 1'
#
loop_
_entity.id
_entity.type
_entity.pdbx_description
1 polymer ?
#
loop_
_entity_poly.entity_id
_entity_poly.type
_entity_poly.pdbx_seq_one_letter_code
_entity_poly.pdbx_strand_id
1 'polypeptide(L)' 'DRTKVFNDRGFFEAKSKITTDVNQGVVVATLGYWRQHNNGVVNSVSSNAYGDMGHSPTSHDCLVEVQLI' A
#
# COMPACT_ATOMS: atom_id res chain seq x y z
N ASP A 1 5.54 -7.30 -14.07
CA ASP A 1 4.11 -7.38 -14.44
C ASP A 1 3.30 -6.32 -13.70
N ARG A 2 1.98 -6.31 -13.86
CA ARG A 2 1.10 -5.50 -13.00
C ARG A 2 0.56 -6.36 -11.86
N THR A 3 0.45 -5.76 -10.69
CA THR A 3 -0.02 -6.42 -9.47
C THR A 3 -1.03 -5.53 -8.76
N LYS A 4 -2.07 -6.16 -8.20
CA LYS A 4 -3.06 -5.53 -7.33
C LYS A 4 -2.63 -5.77 -5.89
N VAL A 5 -2.52 -4.70 -5.13
CA VAL A 5 -2.26 -4.73 -3.69
C VAL A 5 -3.52 -4.30 -2.98
N PHE A 6 -4.03 -5.09 -2.04
CA PHE A 6 -5.36 -4.86 -1.47
C PHE A 6 -5.50 -5.36 -0.04
N ASN A 7 -6.52 -4.84 0.64
CA ASN A 7 -7.07 -5.34 1.90
C ASN A 7 -8.54 -4.88 2.01
N ASP A 8 -9.15 -5.09 3.19
CA ASP A 8 -10.56 -4.74 3.42
C ASP A 8 -10.87 -3.24 3.29
N ARG A 9 -9.86 -2.37 3.35
CA ARG A 9 -10.02 -0.91 3.22
C ARG A 9 -10.03 -0.44 1.76
N GLY A 10 -9.40 -1.19 0.87
CA GLY A 10 -9.30 -0.81 -0.54
C GLY A 10 -8.17 -1.51 -1.28
N PHE A 11 -7.76 -0.93 -2.41
CA PHE A 11 -6.70 -1.48 -3.24
C PHE A 11 -5.99 -0.40 -4.07
N PHE A 12 -4.84 -0.77 -4.63
CA PHE A 12 -4.21 -0.06 -5.73
C PHE A 12 -3.52 -1.03 -6.69
N GLU A 13 -3.38 -0.62 -7.95
CA GLU A 13 -2.60 -1.33 -8.96
C GLU A 13 -1.21 -0.69 -9.10
N ALA A 14 -0.18 -1.53 -9.25
CA ALA A 14 1.19 -1.08 -9.44
C ALA A 14 1.95 -1.95 -10.43
N LYS A 15 3.01 -1.39 -11.02
CA LYS A 15 4.02 -2.19 -11.72
C LYS A 15 4.91 -2.86 -10.68
N SER A 16 4.98 -4.19 -10.71
CA SER A 16 5.82 -4.95 -9.78
C SER A 16 7.29 -4.91 -10.20
N LYS A 17 8.17 -4.78 -9.22
CA LYS A 17 9.62 -4.95 -9.34
C LYS A 17 10.08 -5.89 -8.23
N ILE A 18 10.56 -7.07 -8.61
CA ILE A 18 11.18 -8.00 -7.67
C ILE A 18 12.64 -7.57 -7.47
N THR A 19 13.06 -7.47 -6.21
CA THR A 19 14.41 -7.09 -5.82
C THR A 19 14.80 -7.81 -4.53
N THR A 20 16.10 -7.92 -4.27
CA THR A 20 16.66 -8.42 -3.01
C THR A 20 16.78 -7.35 -1.93
N ASP A 21 16.49 -6.08 -2.26
CA ASP A 21 16.57 -4.95 -1.31
C ASP A 21 15.37 -4.86 -0.36
N VAL A 22 14.37 -5.72 -0.54
CA VAL A 22 13.15 -5.77 0.29
C VAL A 22 13.02 -7.18 0.86
N ASN A 23 12.83 -7.27 2.17
CA ASN A 23 12.70 -8.56 2.86
C ASN A 23 11.49 -9.36 2.37
N GLN A 24 11.61 -10.68 2.42
CA GLN A 24 10.50 -11.59 2.12
C GLN A 24 9.28 -11.26 3.00
N GLY A 25 8.09 -11.22 2.38
CA GLY A 25 6.84 -10.89 3.07
C GLY A 25 6.56 -9.38 3.19
N VAL A 26 7.45 -8.52 2.69
CA VAL A 26 7.27 -7.06 2.70
C VAL A 26 7.09 -6.54 1.28
N VAL A 27 6.20 -5.55 1.13
CA VAL A 27 6.04 -4.78 -0.11
C VAL A 27 6.34 -3.33 0.18
N VAL A 28 7.15 -2.70 -0.66
CA VAL A 28 7.42 -1.26 -0.61
C VAL A 28 6.77 -0.59 -1.80
N ALA A 29 6.01 0.49 -1.53
CA ALA A 29 5.36 1.30 -2.54
C ALA A 29 5.60 2.78 -2.27
N THR A 30 5.76 3.56 -3.34
CA THR A 30 6.02 5.00 -3.25
C THR A 30 4.72 5.79 -3.04
N LEU A 31 4.75 6.69 -2.06
CA LEU A 31 3.72 7.71 -1.87
C LEU A 31 3.92 8.86 -2.87
N GLY A 32 2.82 9.36 -3.47
CA GLY A 32 2.85 10.56 -4.34
C GLY A 32 2.15 10.42 -5.69
N TYR A 33 1.63 9.24 -6.02
CA TYR A 33 0.82 9.06 -7.23
C TYR A 33 -0.57 9.67 -7.09
N TRP A 34 -1.06 10.30 -8.16
CA TRP A 34 -2.38 10.94 -8.20
C TRP A 34 -3.49 9.94 -8.51
N ARG A 35 -4.53 9.91 -7.68
CA ARG A 35 -5.68 9.01 -7.86
C ARG A 35 -6.41 9.21 -9.19
N GLN A 36 -6.42 10.42 -9.73
CA GLN A 36 -7.07 10.73 -11.02
C GLN A 36 -6.40 10.05 -12.23
N HIS A 37 -5.17 9.57 -12.05
CA HIS A 37 -4.38 8.95 -13.12
C HIS A 37 -4.09 7.46 -12.87
N ASN A 38 -4.66 6.86 -11.82
CA ASN A 38 -4.34 5.50 -11.38
C ASN A 38 -5.59 4.76 -10.88
N ASN A 39 -5.58 3.42 -10.97
CA ASN A 39 -6.61 2.58 -10.34
C ASN A 39 -6.22 2.34 -8.87
N GLY A 40 -6.62 3.27 -8.00
CA GLY A 40 -6.20 3.32 -6.60
C GLY A 40 -4.81 3.95 -6.40
N VAL A 41 -4.47 4.26 -5.15
CA VAL A 41 -3.16 4.79 -4.74
C VAL A 41 -2.71 4.14 -3.43
N VAL A 42 -1.44 4.26 -3.05
CA VAL A 42 -0.91 3.54 -1.88
C VAL A 42 -1.70 3.80 -0.58
N ASN A 43 -2.22 5.01 -0.36
CA ASN A 43 -3.04 5.30 0.83
C ASN A 43 -4.41 4.65 0.83
N SER A 44 -4.86 4.09 -0.30
CA SER A 44 -6.14 3.38 -0.40
C SER A 44 -6.19 2.12 0.46
N VAL A 45 -5.03 1.60 0.91
CA VAL A 45 -4.94 0.46 1.82
C VAL A 45 -4.51 0.85 3.24
N SER A 46 -4.19 2.12 3.49
CA SER A 46 -3.69 2.61 4.79
C SER A 46 -4.80 2.84 5.82
N SER A 47 -4.43 2.81 7.09
CA SER A 47 -5.34 3.14 8.21
C SER A 47 -5.61 4.63 8.29
N ASN A 48 -6.85 4.99 8.63
CA ASN A 48 -7.22 6.34 9.08
C ASN A 48 -7.31 6.46 10.61
N ALA A 49 -6.97 5.39 11.35
CA ALA A 49 -6.95 5.40 12.80
C ALA A 49 -5.74 6.17 13.34
N TYR A 50 -5.88 6.64 14.58
CA TYR A 50 -4.82 7.36 15.29
C TYR A 50 -4.31 6.54 16.47
N GLY A 51 -3.02 6.68 16.76
CA GLY A 51 -2.41 6.20 18.00
C GLY A 51 -2.89 6.99 19.21
N ASP A 52 -2.67 6.42 20.39
CA ASP A 52 -3.05 7.01 21.67
C ASP A 52 -2.23 8.26 22.01
N MET A 53 -0.91 8.16 21.96
CA MET A 53 -0.01 9.24 22.31
C MET A 53 0.15 10.22 21.14
N GLY A 54 -0.33 11.45 21.33
CA GLY A 54 -0.17 12.55 20.37
C GLY A 54 -1.04 12.45 19.12
N HIS A 55 -2.04 11.56 19.09
CA HIS A 55 -2.94 11.39 17.95
C HIS A 55 -2.18 11.16 16.63
N SER A 56 -1.14 10.34 16.71
CA SER A 56 -0.22 10.07 15.61
C SER A 56 -0.87 9.17 14.54
N PRO A 57 -0.54 9.32 13.25
CA PRO A 57 -1.13 8.51 12.19
C PRO A 57 -0.61 7.06 12.23
N THR A 58 -1.51 6.09 12.01
CA THR A 58 -1.17 4.65 11.95
C THR A 58 -1.06 4.11 10.51
N SER A 59 -0.71 4.98 9.55
CA SER A 59 -0.74 4.67 8.11
C SER A 59 0.19 3.53 7.67
N HIS A 60 1.21 3.22 8.47
CA HIS A 60 2.20 2.17 8.21
C HIS A 60 1.85 0.84 8.88
N ASP A 61 0.84 0.80 9.76
CA ASP A 61 0.24 -0.45 10.22
C ASP A 61 -0.72 -0.96 9.13
N CYS A 62 -0.14 -1.68 8.18
CA CYS A 62 -0.76 -1.93 6.89
C CYS A 62 -0.46 -3.34 6.39
N LEU A 63 -1.23 -4.32 6.87
CA LEU A 63 -1.28 -5.65 6.28
C LEU A 63 -2.05 -5.60 4.95
N VAL A 64 -1.50 -6.28 3.94
CA VAL A 64 -2.03 -6.33 2.57
C VAL A 64 -1.77 -7.70 1.95
N GLU A 65 -2.56 -8.01 0.94
CA GLU A 65 -2.36 -9.13 0.03
C GLU A 65 -1.95 -8.63 -1.36
N VAL A 66 -1.28 -9.50 -2.13
CA VAL A 66 -0.79 -9.19 -3.48
C VAL A 66 -1.27 -10.24 -4.48
N GLN A 67 -1.82 -9.78 -5.60
CA GLN A 67 -2.29 -10.64 -6.69
C GLN A 67 -1.77 -10.15 -8.04
N LEU A 68 -1.43 -11.07 -8.94
CA LEU A 68 -1.14 -10.75 -10.34
C LEU A 68 -2.41 -10.25 -11.06
N ILE A 69 -2.27 -9.26 -11.94
CA ILE A 69 -3.35 -8.73 -12.79
C ILE A 69 -3.04 -9.01 -14.26
#